data_AF-A0A0W8DI81-F1
#
_entry.id   AF-A0A0W8DI81-F1
#
_cell.length_a   1.000
_cell.length_b   1.000
_cell.length_c   1.000
_cell.angle_alpha   90.00
_cell.angle_beta   90.00
_cell.angle_gamma   90.00
#
_symmetry.space_group_name_H-M   'P 1'
#
loop_
_entity.id
_entity.type
_entity.pdbx_description
1 polymer ?
#
loop_
_entity_poly.entity_id
_entity_poly.type
_entity_poly.pdbx_seq_one_letter_code
_entity_poly.pdbx_strand_id
1 'polypeptide(L)'
;MVTLLEDKCLLTLYDLVDELKVKYDIDVVPSTVYNALDAICFTCKKIHSEPSEMNSSRVKELRRQYVKDIMLEQAKRKRILYFDETNFNLFCTRNFGWSRRGSRAVVVRPGSRGENLSIIACISACGLEHVKYRWGTNDAESIEIFVRELLDSLMDQGISLFNVVVVCDNASIHTGVKEVTQLSDYVGVELIKLSPYSPMLNPIENVFSVFKSGVKSYLAEHRDAILRPPRGVTKAEHRASYMIRAAKHSMSTKVTSELCDSEAAHTLSFHARALDLEDMPVGS
;
A
#
# COMPACT_ATOMS: atom_id res chain seq x y z
N MET A 1 23.20 3.27 27.48
CA MET A 1 23.06 2.72 26.11
C MET A 1 21.62 2.77 25.63
N VAL A 2 20.67 2.15 26.33
CA VAL A 2 19.23 2.20 25.99
C VAL A 2 18.72 3.64 25.84
N THR A 3 18.93 4.48 26.85
CA THR A 3 18.52 5.89 26.82
C THR A 3 19.14 6.70 25.67
N LEU A 4 20.41 6.42 25.31
CA LEU A 4 21.06 7.08 24.18
C LEU A 4 20.43 6.68 22.83
N LEU A 5 20.00 5.43 22.69
CA LEU A 5 19.38 4.91 21.47
C LEU A 5 17.89 5.23 21.37
N GLU A 6 17.19 5.36 22.49
CA GLU A 6 15.81 5.87 22.55
C GLU A 6 15.75 7.33 22.07
N ASP A 7 16.74 8.15 22.44
CA ASP A 7 16.83 9.55 22.00
C ASP A 7 17.40 9.70 20.58
N LYS A 8 18.34 8.84 20.18
CA LYS A 8 19.05 8.90 18.89
C LYS A 8 19.23 7.50 18.29
N CYS A 9 18.21 7.01 17.60
CA CYS A 9 18.22 5.67 17.00
C CYS A 9 19.20 5.49 15.81
N LEU A 10 19.83 6.56 15.33
CA LEU A 10 20.77 6.55 14.19
C LEU A 10 22.23 6.36 14.58
N LEU A 11 22.54 6.28 15.87
CA LEU A 11 23.91 6.08 16.34
C LEU A 11 24.46 4.73 15.87
N THR A 12 25.62 4.74 15.26
CA THR A 12 26.37 3.53 14.94
C THR A 12 27.02 2.94 16.19
N LEU A 13 27.54 1.71 16.10
CA LEU A 13 28.33 1.13 17.20
C LEU A 13 29.55 1.99 17.55
N TYR A 14 30.15 2.67 16.57
CA TYR A 14 31.28 3.58 16.79
C TYR A 14 30.84 4.85 17.52
N ASP A 15 29.74 5.45 17.10
CA ASP A 15 29.19 6.63 17.80
C ASP A 15 28.81 6.29 19.26
N LEU A 16 28.31 5.09 19.50
CA LEU A 16 28.03 4.62 20.86
C LEU A 16 29.30 4.41 21.69
N VAL A 17 30.38 3.92 21.10
CA VAL A 17 31.69 3.83 21.79
C VAL A 17 32.16 5.24 22.17
N ASP A 18 32.10 6.19 21.25
CA ASP A 18 32.53 7.57 21.48
C ASP A 18 31.67 8.25 22.55
N GLU A 19 30.34 8.10 22.49
CA GLU A 19 29.41 8.62 23.50
C GLU A 19 29.64 7.97 24.89
N LEU A 20 29.94 6.68 24.95
CA LEU A 20 30.27 6.00 26.20
C LEU A 20 31.58 6.53 26.80
N LYS A 21 32.57 6.79 25.95
CA LYS A 21 33.85 7.36 26.38
C LYS A 21 33.69 8.80 26.85
N VAL A 22 32.97 9.64 26.11
CA VAL A 22 32.79 11.06 26.44
C VAL A 22 31.92 11.24 27.69
N LYS A 23 30.80 10.51 27.79
CA LYS A 23 29.80 10.75 28.82
C LYS A 23 30.04 10.00 30.13
N TYR A 24 30.70 8.83 30.05
CA TYR A 24 30.88 7.94 31.20
C TYR A 24 32.33 7.51 31.43
N ASP A 25 33.29 8.00 30.62
CA ASP A 25 34.70 7.58 30.62
C ASP A 25 34.92 6.07 30.43
N ILE A 26 33.96 5.41 29.77
CA ILE A 26 34.01 3.97 29.48
C ILE A 26 34.68 3.76 28.13
N ASP A 27 35.84 3.10 28.13
CA ASP A 27 36.56 2.72 26.91
C ASP A 27 36.24 1.28 26.53
N VAL A 28 35.55 1.09 25.39
CA VAL A 28 35.08 -0.22 24.91
C VAL A 28 35.21 -0.31 23.40
N VAL A 29 35.29 -1.54 22.90
CA VAL A 29 35.29 -1.79 21.45
C VAL A 29 33.86 -2.00 20.92
N PRO A 30 33.61 -1.76 19.61
CA PRO A 30 32.27 -1.91 19.01
C PRO A 30 31.62 -3.28 19.23
N SER A 31 32.41 -4.36 19.29
CA SER A 31 31.91 -5.72 19.56
C SER A 31 31.34 -5.87 20.97
N THR A 32 31.93 -5.19 21.97
CA THR A 32 31.42 -5.16 23.35
C THR A 32 30.08 -4.44 23.40
N VAL A 33 29.96 -3.31 22.70
CA VAL A 33 28.69 -2.57 22.57
C VAL A 33 27.64 -3.43 21.88
N TYR A 34 27.99 -4.11 20.78
CA TYR A 34 27.09 -5.03 20.09
C TYR A 34 26.58 -6.15 21.00
N ASN A 35 27.48 -6.85 21.71
CA ASN A 35 27.10 -7.93 22.62
C ASN A 35 26.21 -7.44 23.76
N ALA A 36 26.49 -6.24 24.28
CA ALA A 36 25.67 -5.62 25.32
C ALA A 36 24.27 -5.25 24.80
N LEU A 37 24.14 -4.76 23.56
CA LEU A 37 22.84 -4.52 22.91
C LEU A 37 22.09 -5.82 22.63
N ASP A 38 22.78 -6.85 22.14
CA ASP A 38 22.18 -8.17 21.86
C ASP A 38 21.66 -8.83 23.16
N ALA A 39 22.42 -8.74 24.25
CA ALA A 39 22.03 -9.26 25.56
C ALA A 39 20.77 -8.58 26.14
N ILE A 40 20.46 -7.34 25.74
CA ILE A 40 19.23 -6.63 26.10
C ILE A 40 18.18 -6.64 24.98
N CYS A 41 18.33 -7.53 23.99
CA CYS A 41 17.42 -7.72 22.87
C CYS A 41 17.25 -6.48 21.95
N PHE A 42 18.23 -5.58 21.92
CA PHE A 42 18.29 -4.52 20.92
C PHE A 42 18.83 -5.07 19.60
N THR A 43 18.04 -4.93 18.54
CA THR A 43 18.38 -5.43 17.20
C THR A 43 18.45 -4.28 16.21
N CYS A 44 19.38 -4.36 15.26
CA CYS A 44 19.46 -3.39 14.17
C CYS A 44 18.28 -3.62 13.20
N LYS A 45 17.43 -2.60 13.05
CA LYS A 45 16.25 -2.61 12.18
C LYS A 45 16.45 -1.66 11.01
N LYS A 46 15.75 -1.91 9.90
CA LYS A 46 15.70 -0.96 8.79
C LYS A 46 14.98 0.30 9.26
N ILE A 47 15.59 1.47 9.00
CA ILE A 47 15.00 2.77 9.35
C ILE A 47 13.69 2.96 8.59
N HIS A 48 12.64 3.32 9.33
CA HIS A 48 11.38 3.80 8.78
C HIS A 48 11.35 5.32 8.88
N SER A 49 11.09 6.00 7.75
CA SER A 49 11.05 7.46 7.69
C SER A 49 9.59 7.91 7.77
N GLU A 50 9.23 8.65 8.80
CA GLU A 50 7.90 9.26 8.93
C GLU A 50 7.96 10.73 8.48
N PRO A 51 7.06 11.17 7.58
CA PRO A 51 7.00 12.58 7.22
C PRO A 51 6.72 13.44 8.45
N SER A 52 7.49 14.51 8.65
CA SER A 52 7.38 15.37 9.85
C SER A 52 5.98 15.98 10.01
N GLU A 53 5.27 16.22 8.91
CA GLU A 53 3.91 16.78 8.92
C GLU A 53 2.82 15.75 9.29
N MET A 54 3.14 14.45 9.25
CA MET A 54 2.17 13.36 9.38
C MET A 54 1.38 13.40 10.68
N ASN A 55 2.03 13.75 11.80
CA ASN A 55 1.40 13.85 13.12
C ASN A 55 1.26 15.31 13.60
N SER A 56 1.28 16.26 12.66
CA SER A 56 0.92 17.65 12.97
C SER A 56 -0.54 17.75 13.46
N SER A 57 -0.82 18.72 14.32
CA SER A 57 -2.17 18.98 14.84
C SER A 57 -3.21 19.14 13.71
N ARG A 58 -2.81 19.77 12.60
CA ARG A 58 -3.63 19.92 11.40
C ARG A 58 -4.02 18.57 10.79
N VAL A 59 -3.07 17.67 10.57
CA VAL A 59 -3.35 16.36 9.94
C VAL A 59 -4.17 15.47 10.88
N LYS A 60 -3.92 15.53 12.20
CA LYS A 60 -4.75 14.84 13.19
C LYS A 60 -6.21 15.28 13.15
N GLU A 61 -6.46 16.59 13.05
CA GLU A 61 -7.82 17.09 12.93
C GLU A 61 -8.50 16.63 11.63
N LEU A 62 -7.76 16.65 10.51
CA LEU A 62 -8.27 16.12 9.23
C LEU A 62 -8.61 14.63 9.31
N ARG A 63 -7.79 13.81 10.00
CA ARG A 63 -8.09 12.39 10.24
C ARG A 63 -9.35 12.23 11.09
N ARG A 64 -9.48 13.02 12.16
CA ARG A 64 -10.66 12.99 13.03
C ARG A 64 -11.92 13.32 12.24
N GLN A 65 -11.88 14.35 11.39
CA GLN A 65 -13.02 14.73 10.56
C GLN A 65 -13.35 13.62 9.56
N TYR A 66 -12.35 13.11 8.85
CA TYR A 66 -12.51 11.98 7.93
C TYR A 66 -13.20 10.78 8.58
N VAL A 67 -12.75 10.38 9.78
CA VAL A 67 -13.34 9.25 10.50
C VAL A 67 -14.79 9.53 10.88
N LYS A 68 -15.12 10.75 11.33
CA LYS A 68 -16.51 11.14 11.61
C LYS A 68 -17.40 11.04 10.36
N ASP A 69 -16.90 11.51 9.22
CA ASP A 69 -17.65 11.49 7.96
C ASP A 69 -17.90 10.03 7.52
N ILE A 70 -16.88 9.18 7.56
CA ILE A 70 -17.01 7.74 7.26
C ILE A 70 -18.01 7.06 8.21
N MET A 71 -17.90 7.30 9.52
CA MET A 71 -18.82 6.70 10.50
C MET A 71 -20.27 7.14 10.28
N LEU A 72 -20.50 8.40 9.89
CA LEU A 72 -21.83 8.89 9.56
C LEU A 72 -22.43 8.16 8.35
N GLU A 73 -21.65 7.97 7.29
CA GLU A 73 -22.10 7.26 6.10
C GLU A 73 -22.29 5.75 6.33
N GLN A 74 -21.44 5.14 7.17
CA GLN A 74 -21.63 3.77 7.65
C GLN A 74 -22.94 3.63 8.45
N ALA A 75 -23.25 4.58 9.34
CA ALA A 75 -24.50 4.58 10.11
C ALA A 75 -25.74 4.70 9.21
N LYS A 76 -25.63 5.42 8.09
CA LYS A 76 -26.65 5.49 7.02
C LYS A 76 -26.72 4.23 6.16
N ARG A 77 -25.86 3.23 6.42
CA ARG A 77 -25.74 1.98 5.64
C ARG A 77 -25.41 2.22 4.17
N LYS A 78 -24.69 3.29 3.87
CA LYS A 78 -24.17 3.51 2.52
C LYS A 78 -23.03 2.54 2.22
N ARG A 79 -22.90 2.17 0.95
CA ARG A 79 -21.79 1.39 0.43
C ARG A 79 -20.60 2.33 0.20
N ILE A 80 -19.54 2.10 0.96
CA ILE A 80 -18.31 2.90 0.87
C ILE A 80 -17.34 2.21 -0.08
N LEU A 81 -16.95 2.94 -1.11
CA LEU A 81 -16.11 2.51 -2.21
C LEU A 81 -14.75 3.14 -2.06
N TYR A 82 -13.72 2.35 -1.81
CA TYR A 82 -12.35 2.81 -1.73
C TYR A 82 -11.68 2.50 -3.06
N PHE A 83 -11.19 3.52 -3.75
CA PHE A 83 -10.36 3.32 -4.93
C PHE A 83 -8.99 3.97 -4.75
N ASP A 84 -8.00 3.35 -5.37
CA ASP A 84 -6.61 3.79 -5.33
C ASP A 84 -5.83 3.08 -6.45
N GLU A 85 -4.59 3.50 -6.66
CA GLU A 85 -3.70 2.97 -7.67
C GLU A 85 -2.57 2.15 -7.09
N THR A 86 -2.12 1.20 -7.90
CA THR A 86 -0.92 0.47 -7.58
C THR A 86 -0.14 0.09 -8.82
N ASN A 87 1.19 0.15 -8.71
CA ASN A 87 2.08 -0.25 -9.77
C ASN A 87 2.95 -1.43 -9.35
N PHE A 88 3.35 -2.23 -10.33
CA PHE A 88 4.39 -3.25 -10.17
C PHE A 88 5.04 -3.58 -11.51
N ASN A 89 6.16 -4.30 -11.47
CA ASN A 89 6.89 -4.75 -12.65
C ASN A 89 7.37 -6.19 -12.51
N LEU A 90 7.93 -6.74 -13.60
CA LEU A 90 8.49 -8.10 -13.64
C LEU A 90 9.67 -8.32 -12.69
N PHE A 91 10.31 -7.25 -12.21
CA PHE A 91 11.36 -7.35 -11.21
C PHE A 91 10.84 -7.43 -9.77
N CYS A 92 9.52 -7.36 -9.57
CA CYS A 92 8.91 -7.66 -8.28
C CYS A 92 9.06 -9.16 -7.97
N THR A 93 10.23 -9.56 -7.51
CA THR A 93 10.48 -10.89 -6.92
C THR A 93 10.34 -10.84 -5.40
N ARG A 94 10.32 -12.01 -4.76
CA ARG A 94 10.51 -12.07 -3.30
C ARG A 94 11.88 -11.46 -2.95
N ASN A 95 11.93 -10.66 -1.88
CA ASN A 95 13.16 -10.03 -1.41
C ASN A 95 14.08 -11.02 -0.68
N PHE A 96 13.51 -12.13 -0.21
CA PHE A 96 14.20 -13.14 0.60
C PHE A 96 14.06 -14.51 -0.05
N GLY A 97 15.12 -15.31 0.08
CA GLY A 97 15.17 -16.70 -0.37
C GLY A 97 16.15 -17.47 0.51
N TRP A 98 15.94 -18.78 0.60
CA TRP A 98 16.76 -19.65 1.43
C TRP A 98 17.99 -20.14 0.66
N SER A 99 19.15 -20.18 1.32
CA SER A 99 20.36 -20.81 0.81
C SER A 99 21.15 -21.42 1.95
N ARG A 100 22.10 -22.31 1.65
CA ARG A 100 22.97 -22.90 2.68
C ARG A 100 23.80 -21.82 3.36
N ARG A 101 24.06 -21.96 4.67
CA ARG A 101 24.94 -21.06 5.41
C ARG A 101 26.30 -20.95 4.71
N GLY A 102 26.79 -19.73 4.50
CA GLY A 102 28.02 -19.46 3.76
C GLY A 102 27.85 -19.36 2.24
N SER A 103 26.63 -19.51 1.70
CA SER A 103 26.35 -19.39 0.28
C SER A 103 25.24 -18.36 0.00
N ARG A 104 25.30 -17.74 -1.17
CA ARG A 104 24.33 -16.71 -1.59
C ARG A 104 23.07 -17.36 -2.14
N ALA A 105 21.89 -16.85 -1.78
CA ALA A 105 20.64 -17.16 -2.50
C ALA A 105 20.67 -16.41 -3.85
N VAL A 106 20.69 -17.15 -4.97
CA VAL A 106 20.83 -16.57 -6.31
C VAL A 106 19.58 -16.83 -7.16
N VAL A 107 19.03 -15.75 -7.71
CA VAL A 107 17.91 -15.78 -8.66
C VAL A 107 18.35 -15.09 -9.94
N VAL A 108 18.45 -15.86 -11.03
CA VAL A 108 18.61 -15.32 -12.39
C VAL A 108 17.39 -14.47 -12.73
N ARG A 109 17.62 -13.19 -13.03
CA ARG A 109 16.58 -12.24 -13.44
C ARG A 109 16.71 -11.90 -14.92
N PRO A 110 15.61 -11.51 -15.57
CA PRO A 110 15.69 -11.01 -16.93
C PRO A 110 16.50 -9.70 -17.00
N GLY A 111 17.19 -9.43 -18.12
CA GLY A 111 18.07 -8.26 -18.24
C GLY A 111 17.39 -6.89 -18.40
N SER A 112 16.06 -6.82 -18.55
CA SER A 112 15.31 -5.57 -18.76
C SER A 112 14.08 -5.46 -17.85
N ARG A 113 13.82 -4.25 -17.35
CA ARG A 113 12.73 -3.92 -16.41
C ARG A 113 11.33 -4.07 -17.00
N GLY A 114 11.23 -3.89 -18.32
CA GLY A 114 9.95 -3.70 -18.97
C GLY A 114 9.26 -2.43 -18.47
N GLU A 115 8.08 -2.17 -19.00
CA GLU A 115 7.19 -1.13 -18.48
C GLU A 115 6.53 -1.60 -17.18
N ASN A 116 6.17 -0.65 -16.32
CA ASN A 116 5.35 -0.94 -15.16
C ASN A 116 3.90 -1.18 -15.61
N LEU A 117 3.24 -2.16 -15.00
CA LEU A 117 1.80 -2.30 -15.09
C LEU A 117 1.19 -1.46 -13.96
N SER A 118 0.41 -0.46 -14.33
CA SER A 118 -0.42 0.31 -13.41
C SER A 118 -1.80 -0.31 -13.33
N ILE A 119 -2.36 -0.33 -12.12
CA ILE A 119 -3.69 -0.82 -11.84
C ILE A 119 -4.42 0.25 -11.05
N ILE A 120 -5.65 0.53 -11.46
CA ILE A 120 -6.62 1.29 -10.68
C ILE A 120 -7.66 0.26 -10.24
N ALA A 121 -7.96 0.19 -8.95
CA ALA A 121 -8.98 -0.72 -8.45
C ALA A 121 -9.87 -0.01 -7.44
N CYS A 122 -11.11 -0.46 -7.37
CA CYS A 122 -12.09 -0.01 -6.41
C CYS A 122 -12.66 -1.22 -5.66
N ILE A 123 -12.68 -1.14 -4.33
CA ILE A 123 -13.20 -2.16 -3.44
C ILE A 123 -14.29 -1.59 -2.54
N SER A 124 -15.15 -2.48 -2.04
CA SER A 124 -16.02 -2.22 -0.90
C SER A 124 -16.03 -3.43 0.03
N ALA A 125 -16.80 -3.39 1.12
CA ALA A 125 -17.03 -4.56 1.96
C ALA A 125 -17.62 -5.77 1.18
N CYS A 126 -18.20 -5.55 0.00
CA CYS A 126 -18.70 -6.61 -0.87
C CYS A 126 -17.63 -7.24 -1.78
N GLY A 127 -16.38 -6.75 -1.75
CA GLY A 127 -15.28 -7.25 -2.60
C GLY A 127 -14.80 -6.22 -3.61
N LEU A 128 -14.33 -6.71 -4.76
CA LEU A 128 -13.84 -5.87 -5.86
C LEU A 128 -15.02 -5.35 -6.70
N GLU A 129 -15.17 -4.03 -6.79
CA GLU A 129 -16.21 -3.39 -7.60
C GLU A 129 -15.78 -3.20 -9.04
N HIS A 130 -14.57 -2.67 -9.23
CA HIS A 130 -14.06 -2.35 -10.55
C HIS A 130 -12.54 -2.38 -10.57
N VAL A 131 -11.95 -2.75 -11.69
CA VAL A 131 -10.49 -2.79 -11.86
C VAL A 131 -10.10 -2.50 -13.31
N LYS A 132 -9.08 -1.67 -13.48
CA LYS A 132 -8.49 -1.33 -14.78
C LYS A 132 -7.00 -1.59 -14.77
N TYR A 133 -6.51 -2.17 -15.85
CA TYR A 133 -5.11 -2.50 -16.05
C TYR A 133 -4.56 -1.64 -17.18
N ARG A 134 -3.51 -0.86 -16.93
CA ARG A 134 -2.90 0.04 -17.91
C ARG A 134 -1.37 -0.09 -17.88
N TRP A 135 -0.76 -0.14 -19.06
CA TRP A 135 0.70 -0.04 -19.17
C TRP A 135 1.14 1.42 -19.03
N GLY A 136 2.22 1.65 -18.27
CA GLY A 136 2.74 2.99 -18.03
C GLY A 136 2.20 3.62 -16.75
N THR A 137 2.05 4.94 -16.74
CA THR A 137 1.60 5.74 -15.59
C THR A 137 0.15 6.18 -15.77
N ASN A 138 -0.60 6.27 -14.67
CA ASN A 138 -1.94 6.85 -14.67
C ASN A 138 -1.86 8.38 -14.65
N ASP A 139 -2.75 9.02 -15.39
CA ASP A 139 -2.97 10.46 -15.44
C ASP A 139 -4.37 10.78 -14.90
N ALA A 140 -4.68 12.07 -14.71
CA ALA A 140 -5.97 12.49 -14.17
C ALA A 140 -7.15 12.06 -15.07
N GLU A 141 -6.98 12.12 -16.39
CA GLU A 141 -7.98 11.67 -17.36
C GLU A 141 -8.32 10.18 -17.20
N SER A 142 -7.30 9.33 -16.95
CA SER A 142 -7.51 7.90 -16.68
C SER A 142 -8.37 7.66 -15.45
N ILE A 143 -8.18 8.47 -14.41
CA ILE A 143 -8.95 8.36 -13.17
C ILE A 143 -10.39 8.80 -13.42
N GLU A 144 -10.61 9.90 -14.13
CA GLU A 144 -11.97 10.35 -14.48
C GLU A 144 -12.72 9.29 -15.28
N ILE A 145 -12.07 8.69 -16.29
CA ILE A 145 -12.66 7.60 -17.07
C ILE A 145 -12.96 6.40 -16.16
N PHE A 146 -12.04 6.01 -15.28
CA PHE A 146 -12.24 4.90 -14.34
C PHE A 146 -13.44 5.14 -13.40
N VAL A 147 -13.58 6.36 -12.86
CA VAL A 147 -14.69 6.70 -11.96
C VAL A 147 -16.03 6.67 -12.71
N ARG A 148 -16.08 7.16 -13.95
CA ARG A 148 -17.29 7.05 -14.79
C ARG A 148 -17.67 5.59 -15.04
N GLU A 149 -16.71 4.78 -15.51
CA GLU A 149 -16.92 3.35 -15.76
C GLU A 149 -17.38 2.60 -14.49
N LEU A 150 -16.82 2.95 -13.32
CA LEU A 150 -17.26 2.42 -12.02
C LEU A 150 -18.71 2.79 -11.72
N LEU A 151 -19.07 4.08 -11.80
CA LEU A 151 -20.41 4.55 -11.45
C LEU A 151 -21.48 4.03 -12.43
N ASP A 152 -21.18 4.04 -13.73
CA ASP A 152 -22.04 3.48 -14.76
C ASP A 152 -22.28 1.98 -14.50
N SER A 153 -21.21 1.23 -14.18
CA SER A 153 -21.33 -0.20 -13.86
C SER A 153 -22.18 -0.46 -12.61
N LEU A 154 -22.18 0.42 -11.62
CA LEU A 154 -23.03 0.29 -10.43
C LEU A 154 -24.50 0.57 -10.76
N MET A 155 -24.76 1.57 -11.60
CA MET A 155 -26.10 1.87 -12.10
C MET A 155 -26.67 0.69 -12.92
N ASP A 156 -25.85 0.08 -13.78
CA ASP A 156 -26.23 -1.10 -14.58
C ASP A 156 -26.57 -2.32 -13.69
N GLN A 157 -25.95 -2.41 -12.51
CA GLN A 157 -26.27 -3.42 -11.48
C GLN A 157 -27.52 -3.07 -10.65
N GLY A 158 -28.17 -1.93 -10.92
CA GLY A 158 -29.35 -1.46 -10.19
C GLY A 158 -29.05 -0.87 -8.82
N ILE A 159 -27.79 -0.50 -8.54
CA ILE A 159 -27.40 0.11 -7.27
C ILE A 159 -27.74 1.59 -7.29
N SER A 160 -28.48 2.04 -6.28
CA SER A 160 -28.79 3.47 -6.13
C SER A 160 -27.55 4.25 -5.72
N LEU A 161 -27.17 5.25 -6.52
CA LEU A 161 -26.02 6.11 -6.25
C LEU A 161 -26.18 6.96 -4.98
N PHE A 162 -27.41 7.21 -4.50
CA PHE A 162 -27.66 7.85 -3.19
C PHE A 162 -27.13 7.04 -2.01
N ASN A 163 -26.93 5.74 -2.21
CA ASN A 163 -26.36 4.83 -1.21
C ASN A 163 -24.86 4.61 -1.43
N VAL A 164 -24.19 5.40 -2.28
CA VAL A 164 -22.77 5.22 -2.63
C VAL A 164 -21.94 6.38 -2.12
N VAL A 165 -20.81 6.03 -1.51
CA VAL A 165 -19.76 6.98 -1.11
C VAL A 165 -18.47 6.55 -1.78
N VAL A 166 -17.82 7.46 -2.49
CA VAL A 166 -16.52 7.25 -3.11
C VAL A 166 -15.44 7.85 -2.23
N VAL A 167 -14.42 7.07 -1.92
CA VAL A 167 -13.25 7.44 -1.12
C VAL A 167 -12.00 7.31 -1.97
N CYS A 168 -11.21 8.38 -2.00
CA CYS A 168 -9.88 8.39 -2.61
C CYS A 168 -8.96 9.36 -1.88
N ASP A 169 -7.67 9.26 -2.13
CA ASP A 169 -6.70 10.18 -1.56
C ASP A 169 -6.72 11.57 -2.24
N ASN A 170 -5.84 12.44 -1.75
CA ASN A 170 -5.66 13.80 -2.26
C ASN A 170 -4.53 13.91 -3.30
N ALA A 171 -4.18 12.82 -3.99
CA ALA A 171 -3.19 12.87 -5.06
C ALA A 171 -3.63 13.83 -6.17
N SER A 172 -2.65 14.47 -6.83
CA SER A 172 -2.91 15.43 -7.90
C SER A 172 -3.59 14.82 -9.12
N ILE A 173 -3.51 13.50 -9.30
CA ILE A 173 -4.23 12.75 -10.34
C ILE A 173 -5.71 12.55 -9.99
N HIS A 174 -6.14 12.82 -8.75
CA HIS A 174 -7.53 12.67 -8.29
C HIS A 174 -8.30 14.00 -8.28
N THR A 175 -7.78 15.02 -8.94
CA THR A 175 -8.42 16.34 -9.01
C THR A 175 -9.80 16.24 -9.66
N GLY A 176 -9.88 15.63 -10.85
CA GLY A 176 -11.10 15.48 -11.66
C GLY A 176 -12.22 14.62 -11.06
N VAL A 177 -11.94 13.88 -9.98
CA VAL A 177 -12.91 12.96 -9.35
C VAL A 177 -14.11 13.74 -8.82
N LYS A 178 -13.85 14.93 -8.27
CA LYS A 178 -14.92 15.78 -7.72
C LYS A 178 -15.87 16.23 -8.83
N GLU A 179 -15.32 16.69 -9.94
CA GLU A 179 -16.06 17.15 -11.11
C GLU A 179 -16.90 16.01 -11.69
N VAL A 180 -16.34 14.79 -11.78
CA VAL A 180 -17.09 13.61 -12.22
C VAL A 180 -18.25 13.31 -11.27
N THR A 181 -18.02 13.21 -9.96
CA THR A 181 -19.09 12.88 -8.99
C THR A 181 -20.20 13.94 -8.90
N GLN A 182 -19.99 15.15 -9.43
CA GLN A 182 -20.96 16.24 -9.43
C GLN A 182 -21.78 16.35 -10.73
N LEU A 183 -21.54 15.49 -11.71
CA LEU A 183 -22.32 15.48 -12.95
C LEU A 183 -23.79 15.10 -12.68
N SER A 184 -24.69 15.58 -13.54
CA SER A 184 -26.13 15.31 -13.44
C SER A 184 -26.49 13.83 -13.45
N ASP A 185 -25.67 13.02 -14.11
CA ASP A 185 -25.90 11.58 -14.25
C ASP A 185 -25.55 10.81 -12.95
N TYR A 186 -24.75 11.42 -12.07
CA TYR A 186 -24.23 10.80 -10.85
C TYR A 186 -24.77 11.47 -9.56
N VAL A 187 -25.96 12.06 -9.64
CA VAL A 187 -26.62 12.67 -8.50
C VAL A 187 -26.77 11.67 -7.36
N GLY A 188 -26.36 12.09 -6.16
CA GLY A 188 -26.44 11.28 -4.94
C GLY A 188 -25.12 10.63 -4.52
N VAL A 189 -24.12 10.55 -5.40
CA VAL A 189 -22.78 10.08 -5.04
C VAL A 189 -22.12 11.09 -4.09
N GLU A 190 -21.64 10.59 -2.96
CA GLU A 190 -20.87 11.39 -2.03
C GLU A 190 -19.36 11.12 -2.20
N LEU A 191 -18.54 12.17 -2.23
CA LEU A 191 -17.10 12.05 -2.33
C LEU A 191 -16.46 12.44 -0.99
N ILE A 192 -15.73 11.50 -0.38
CA ILE A 192 -14.92 11.76 0.82
C ILE A 192 -13.44 11.61 0.44
N LYS A 193 -12.66 12.66 0.71
CA LYS A 193 -11.21 12.63 0.51
C LYS A 193 -10.50 12.10 1.75
N LEU A 194 -9.60 11.14 1.57
CA LEU A 194 -8.77 10.61 2.64
C LEU A 194 -7.89 11.71 3.24
N SER A 195 -7.74 11.70 4.56
CA SER A 195 -6.78 12.60 5.21
C SER A 195 -5.35 12.36 4.69
N PRO A 196 -4.55 13.40 4.46
CA PRO A 196 -3.15 13.24 4.03
C PRO A 196 -2.36 12.30 4.94
N TYR A 197 -1.40 11.58 4.36
CA TYR A 197 -0.49 10.66 5.07
C TYR A 197 -1.23 9.65 5.98
N SER A 198 -2.37 9.11 5.51
CA SER A 198 -3.22 8.21 6.30
C SER A 198 -3.54 6.88 5.61
N PRO A 199 -2.54 6.15 5.06
CA PRO A 199 -2.79 4.89 4.35
C PRO A 199 -3.42 3.81 5.24
N MET A 200 -3.22 3.86 6.56
CA MET A 200 -3.84 2.92 7.51
C MET A 200 -5.37 3.04 7.58
N LEU A 201 -5.93 4.17 7.14
CA LEU A 201 -7.37 4.39 7.06
C LEU A 201 -7.95 4.00 5.68
N ASN A 202 -7.10 3.55 4.75
CA ASN A 202 -7.51 3.13 3.41
C ASN A 202 -7.39 1.59 3.29
N PRO A 203 -8.48 0.81 3.36
CA PRO A 203 -8.42 -0.64 3.36
C PRO A 203 -7.81 -1.23 2.08
N ILE A 204 -7.91 -0.52 0.94
CA ILE A 204 -7.38 -1.01 -0.34
C ILE A 204 -5.85 -1.14 -0.33
N GLU A 205 -5.14 -0.41 0.53
CA GLU A 205 -3.68 -0.51 0.66
C GLU A 205 -3.26 -1.91 1.13
N ASN A 206 -3.98 -2.45 2.12
CA ASN A 206 -3.74 -3.80 2.61
C ASN A 206 -4.17 -4.85 1.58
N VAL A 207 -5.31 -4.63 0.91
CA VAL A 207 -5.77 -5.48 -0.21
C VAL A 207 -4.71 -5.53 -1.32
N PHE A 208 -4.10 -4.39 -1.67
CA PHE A 208 -3.01 -4.31 -2.63
C PHE A 208 -1.75 -5.04 -2.17
N SER A 209 -1.47 -5.07 -0.86
CA SER A 209 -0.37 -5.89 -0.32
C SER A 209 -0.60 -7.38 -0.59
N VAL A 210 -1.81 -7.89 -0.30
CA VAL A 210 -2.19 -9.29 -0.55
C VAL A 210 -2.19 -9.61 -2.05
N PHE A 211 -2.77 -8.72 -2.86
CA PHE A 211 -2.73 -8.81 -4.32
C PHE A 211 -1.30 -8.89 -4.86
N LYS A 212 -0.41 -7.97 -4.46
CA LYS A 212 1.00 -7.98 -4.89
C LYS A 212 1.72 -9.26 -4.47
N SER A 213 1.39 -9.81 -3.30
CA SER A 213 1.92 -11.10 -2.84
C SER A 213 1.46 -12.27 -3.73
N GLY A 214 0.19 -12.27 -4.14
CA GLY A 214 -0.36 -13.24 -5.09
C GLY A 214 0.31 -13.17 -6.45
N VAL A 215 0.47 -11.97 -7.01
CA VAL A 215 1.23 -11.74 -8.26
C VAL A 215 2.65 -12.30 -8.16
N LYS A 216 3.37 -11.97 -7.09
CA LYS A 216 4.75 -12.47 -6.87
C LYS A 216 4.81 -13.99 -6.81
N SER A 217 3.81 -14.63 -6.19
CA SER A 217 3.75 -16.09 -6.07
C SER A 217 3.48 -16.74 -7.43
N TYR A 218 2.52 -16.22 -8.19
CA TYR A 218 2.23 -16.69 -9.54
C TYR A 218 3.46 -16.57 -10.46
N LEU A 219 4.15 -15.42 -10.44
CA LEU A 219 5.35 -15.20 -11.26
C LEU A 219 6.50 -16.13 -10.86
N ALA A 220 6.61 -16.48 -9.57
CA ALA A 220 7.62 -17.42 -9.09
C ALA A 220 7.34 -18.85 -9.56
N GLU A 221 6.09 -19.29 -9.52
CA GLU A 221 5.65 -20.61 -9.99
C GLU A 221 5.84 -20.78 -11.51
N HIS A 222 5.63 -19.71 -12.27
CA HIS A 222 5.72 -19.73 -13.74
C HIS A 222 7.08 -19.27 -14.28
N ARG A 223 8.09 -19.16 -13.42
CA ARG A 223 9.39 -18.53 -13.74
C ARG A 223 10.08 -19.16 -14.95
N ASP A 224 10.10 -20.48 -15.06
CA ASP A 224 10.77 -21.17 -16.17
C ASP A 224 10.08 -20.90 -17.51
N ALA A 225 8.75 -20.82 -17.52
CA ALA A 225 7.97 -20.48 -18.70
C ALA A 225 8.16 -19.01 -19.11
N ILE A 226 8.29 -18.09 -18.14
CA ILE A 226 8.56 -16.67 -18.38
C ILE A 226 9.93 -16.45 -19.03
N LEU A 227 10.93 -17.29 -18.69
CA LEU A 227 12.28 -17.20 -19.25
C LEU A 227 12.41 -17.78 -20.67
N ARG A 228 11.45 -18.59 -21.12
CA ARG A 228 11.45 -19.29 -22.41
C ARG A 228 10.34 -18.75 -23.33
N PRO A 229 10.57 -17.64 -24.06
CA PRO A 229 9.59 -17.11 -25.00
C PRO A 229 9.38 -18.07 -26.18
N PRO A 230 8.14 -18.22 -26.70
CA PRO A 230 7.86 -18.92 -27.95
C PRO A 230 8.60 -18.31 -29.14
N ARG A 231 8.75 -19.09 -30.21
CA ARG A 231 9.28 -18.57 -31.49
C ARG A 231 8.35 -17.48 -32.02
N GLY A 232 8.93 -16.38 -32.48
CA GLY A 232 8.19 -15.25 -33.08
C GLY A 232 7.62 -14.24 -32.08
N VAL A 233 7.77 -14.45 -30.77
CA VAL A 233 7.33 -13.50 -29.74
C VAL A 233 8.55 -12.85 -29.10
N THR A 234 8.55 -11.53 -28.95
CA THR A 234 9.66 -10.85 -28.28
C THR A 234 9.69 -11.21 -26.79
N LYS A 235 10.87 -11.16 -26.18
CA LYS A 235 11.01 -11.35 -24.72
C LYS A 235 10.16 -10.34 -23.92
N ALA A 236 9.94 -9.13 -24.46
CA ALA A 236 9.16 -8.10 -23.80
C ALA A 236 7.67 -8.45 -23.81
N GLU A 237 7.10 -8.74 -24.97
CA GLU A 237 5.68 -9.11 -25.14
C GLU A 237 5.32 -10.36 -24.34
N HIS A 238 6.16 -11.40 -24.41
CA HIS A 238 5.92 -12.64 -23.67
C HIS A 238 5.80 -12.38 -22.17
N ARG A 239 6.73 -11.59 -21.61
CA ARG A 239 6.72 -11.27 -20.18
C ARG A 239 5.58 -10.33 -19.79
N ALA A 240 5.26 -9.36 -20.63
CA ALA A 240 4.10 -8.48 -20.43
C ALA A 240 2.80 -9.30 -20.34
N SER A 241 2.66 -10.33 -21.20
CA SER A 241 1.52 -11.24 -21.17
C SER A 241 1.41 -12.02 -19.85
N TYR A 242 2.53 -12.50 -19.30
CA TYR A 242 2.54 -13.18 -18.00
C TYR A 242 2.24 -12.24 -16.85
N MET A 243 2.69 -10.99 -16.93
CA MET A 243 2.45 -10.00 -15.89
C MET A 243 0.95 -9.66 -15.80
N ILE A 244 0.29 -9.40 -16.93
CA ILE A 244 -1.15 -9.14 -16.90
C ILE A 244 -1.97 -10.39 -16.53
N ARG A 245 -1.53 -11.59 -16.93
CA ARG A 245 -2.14 -12.85 -16.48
C ARG A 245 -2.01 -13.03 -14.96
N ALA A 246 -0.83 -12.80 -14.41
CA ALA A 246 -0.58 -12.87 -12.97
C ALA A 246 -1.43 -11.84 -12.22
N ALA A 247 -1.55 -10.62 -12.76
CA ALA A 247 -2.40 -9.56 -12.23
C ALA A 247 -3.86 -10.02 -12.17
N LYS A 248 -4.43 -10.42 -13.31
CA LYS A 248 -5.83 -10.86 -13.40
C LYS A 248 -6.10 -12.06 -12.51
N HIS A 249 -5.21 -13.06 -12.50
CA HIS A 249 -5.33 -14.23 -11.65
C HIS A 249 -5.28 -13.87 -10.16
N SER A 250 -4.35 -13.01 -9.76
CA SER A 250 -4.26 -12.60 -8.37
C SER A 250 -5.45 -11.75 -7.95
N MET A 251 -5.94 -10.87 -8.82
CA MET A 251 -7.12 -10.05 -8.56
C MET A 251 -8.35 -10.94 -8.35
N SER A 252 -8.54 -11.95 -9.20
CA SER A 252 -9.70 -12.87 -9.10
C SER A 252 -9.62 -13.88 -7.96
N THR A 253 -8.42 -14.22 -7.47
CA THR A 253 -8.25 -15.28 -6.46
C THR A 253 -7.92 -14.76 -5.06
N LYS A 254 -7.38 -13.54 -4.96
CA LYS A 254 -6.95 -12.96 -3.68
C LYS A 254 -7.87 -11.84 -3.20
N VAL A 255 -8.46 -11.05 -4.10
CA VAL A 255 -9.33 -9.93 -3.71
C VAL A 255 -10.77 -10.42 -3.60
N THR A 256 -11.07 -11.09 -2.49
CA THR A 256 -12.40 -11.63 -2.19
C THR A 256 -13.19 -10.68 -1.31
N SER A 257 -14.51 -10.90 -1.21
CA SER A 257 -15.40 -10.19 -0.27
C SER A 257 -14.89 -10.27 1.17
N GLU A 258 -14.46 -11.45 1.60
CA GLU A 258 -14.00 -11.70 2.97
C GLU A 258 -12.72 -10.94 3.27
N LEU A 259 -11.79 -10.87 2.30
CA LEU A 259 -10.59 -10.07 2.45
C LEU A 259 -10.96 -8.58 2.56
N CYS A 260 -11.78 -8.07 1.64
CA CYS A 260 -12.14 -6.65 1.64
C CYS A 260 -12.89 -6.24 2.92
N ASP A 261 -13.82 -7.08 3.40
CA ASP A 261 -14.53 -6.85 4.66
C ASP A 261 -13.57 -6.89 5.87
N SER A 262 -12.66 -7.87 5.91
CA SER A 262 -11.65 -7.97 6.96
C SER A 262 -10.72 -6.74 6.97
N GLU A 263 -10.26 -6.26 5.82
CA GLU A 263 -9.40 -5.08 5.73
C GLU A 263 -10.16 -3.79 6.06
N ALA A 264 -11.45 -3.69 5.68
CA ALA A 264 -12.32 -2.58 6.09
C ALA A 264 -12.57 -2.60 7.61
N ALA A 265 -12.71 -3.76 8.23
CA ALA A 265 -12.81 -3.88 9.68
C ALA A 265 -11.47 -3.55 10.37
N HIS A 266 -10.34 -3.88 9.75
CA HIS A 266 -9.02 -3.56 10.29
C HIS A 266 -8.79 -2.05 10.42
N THR A 267 -9.32 -1.22 9.49
CA THR A 267 -9.21 0.24 9.60
C THR A 267 -9.93 0.81 10.82
N LEU A 268 -10.98 0.14 11.31
CA LEU A 268 -11.71 0.55 12.52
C LEU A 268 -10.81 0.58 13.76
N SER A 269 -9.78 -0.25 13.82
CA SER A 269 -8.81 -0.24 14.93
C SER A 269 -8.06 1.10 15.05
N PHE A 270 -7.94 1.85 13.94
CA PHE A 270 -7.33 3.17 13.90
C PHE A 270 -8.35 4.30 14.14
N HIS A 271 -9.65 4.05 14.05
CA HIS A 271 -10.67 5.09 14.23
C HIS A 271 -10.60 5.71 15.63
N ALA A 272 -10.44 4.90 16.68
CA ALA A 272 -10.32 5.40 18.05
C ALA A 272 -9.14 6.39 18.18
N ARG A 273 -7.95 5.99 17.70
CA ARG A 273 -6.75 6.83 17.71
C ARG A 273 -6.95 8.15 16.96
N ALA A 274 -7.63 8.11 15.81
CA ALA A 274 -7.96 9.29 15.03
C ALA A 274 -8.90 10.24 15.79
N LEU A 275 -9.93 9.70 16.45
CA LEU A 275 -10.90 10.47 17.22
C LEU A 275 -10.27 11.17 18.42
N ASP A 276 -9.33 10.48 19.09
CA ASP A 276 -8.61 10.96 20.26
C ASP A 276 -7.40 11.85 19.91
N LEU A 277 -7.18 12.16 18.63
CA LEU A 277 -6.06 12.96 18.13
C LEU A 277 -4.68 12.39 18.52
N GLU A 278 -4.59 11.08 18.62
CA GLU A 278 -3.34 10.38 18.87
C GLU A 278 -2.42 10.41 17.65
N ASP A 279 -1.14 10.13 17.88
CA ASP A 279 -0.19 9.87 16.79
C ASP A 279 -0.55 8.56 16.10
N MET A 280 -0.44 8.54 14.78
CA MET A 280 -0.70 7.35 13.97
C MET A 280 0.62 6.72 13.54
N PRO A 281 0.86 5.43 13.83
CA PRO A 281 2.00 4.73 13.29
C PRO A 281 1.77 4.40 11.81
N VAL A 282 2.80 4.51 10.97
CA VAL A 282 2.80 3.98 9.60
C VAL A 282 3.87 2.90 9.50
N GLY A 283 3.51 1.73 8.99
CA GLY A 283 4.45 0.63 8.75
C GLY A 283 4.97 -0.04 10.03
N SER A 284 4.32 -1.13 10.44
CA SER A 284 4.87 -2.08 11.43
C SER A 284 5.80 -3.10 10.78
#